data_AF-A0A3A9JAS4-F1
#
_entry.id   AF-A0A3A9JAS4-F1
#
_cell.length_a   1.000
_cell.length_b   1.000
_cell.length_c   1.000
_cell.angle_alpha   90.00
_cell.angle_beta   90.00
_cell.angle_gamma   90.00
#
_symmetry.space_group_name_H-M   'P 1'
#
loop_
_entity.id
_entity.type
_entity.pdbx_description
1 polymer ?
#
loop_
_entity_poly.entity_id
_entity_poly.type
_entity_poly.pdbx_seq_one_letter_code
_entity_poly.pdbx_strand_id
1 'polypeptide(L)'
;MKWLRNLVIAAAALTATATGARADVIFDFLQVGPTMSADQGTGYPVASETQFSGRLTVSDEEYAAGFNFNYQVGSANNPALSAAELAALPDLQLALTAGGFQRVFDNAYLLGYHNPIFLVSYNFSAEPKGALEAFVTIRAPGSLFRFSVREEGTFTAEFGSDDHFPMPGCIADICNAQGIVTVSSPTAVPEPASMALFGVGVVGLGMIRRRRAQA
;
A
#
# COMPACT_ATOMS: atom_id res chain seq x y z
N MET A 1 38.08 20.25 32.10
CA MET A 1 38.02 19.95 30.65
C MET A 1 37.46 18.57 30.29
N LYS A 2 37.65 17.49 31.08
CA LYS A 2 37.11 16.15 30.74
C LYS A 2 35.59 16.09 30.55
N TRP A 3 34.83 16.93 31.26
CA TRP A 3 33.37 17.00 31.16
C TRP A 3 32.84 17.52 29.80
N LEU A 4 33.49 18.52 29.21
CA LEU A 4 33.12 19.06 27.89
C LEU A 4 33.24 18.00 26.78
N ARG A 5 34.27 17.14 26.83
CA ARG A 5 34.44 16.04 25.87
C ARG A 5 33.28 15.03 25.92
N ASN A 6 32.84 14.64 27.12
CA ASN A 6 31.76 13.67 27.27
C ASN A 6 30.40 14.24 26.81
N LEU A 7 30.20 15.56 26.94
CA LEU A 7 28.96 16.22 26.51
C LEU A 7 28.89 16.32 24.97
N VAL A 8 30.01 16.60 24.30
CA VAL A 8 30.08 16.59 22.83
C VAL A 8 29.86 15.20 22.25
N ILE A 9 30.43 14.15 22.87
CA ILE A 9 30.23 12.76 22.43
C ILE A 9 28.77 12.33 22.61
N ALA A 10 28.12 12.70 23.72
CA ALA A 10 26.71 12.40 23.94
C ALA A 10 25.80 13.14 22.94
N ALA A 11 26.09 14.41 22.64
CA ALA A 11 25.32 15.17 21.64
C ALA A 11 25.47 14.59 20.22
N ALA A 12 26.69 14.18 19.83
CA ALA A 12 26.94 13.55 18.54
C ALA A 12 26.28 12.16 18.40
N ALA A 13 26.19 11.40 19.50
CA ALA A 13 25.48 10.12 19.52
C ALA A 13 23.96 10.28 19.37
N LEU A 14 23.36 11.35 19.92
CA LEU A 14 21.95 11.66 19.74
C LEU A 14 21.61 12.09 18.31
N THR A 15 22.51 12.79 17.61
CA THR A 15 22.28 13.17 16.20
C THR A 15 22.41 11.99 15.23
N ALA A 16 23.13 10.93 15.60
CA ALA A 16 23.37 9.77 14.74
C ALA A 16 22.20 8.76 14.70
N THR A 17 21.18 8.93 15.54
CA THR A 17 20.03 8.00 15.63
C THR A 17 18.70 8.62 15.25
N ALA A 18 18.70 9.87 14.77
CA ALA A 18 17.51 10.45 14.15
C ALA A 18 17.29 9.76 12.80
N THR A 19 16.59 8.63 12.80
CA THR A 19 15.96 8.11 11.61
C THR A 19 15.05 9.22 11.09
N GLY A 20 15.35 9.75 9.91
CA GLY A 20 14.48 10.73 9.28
C GLY A 20 13.05 10.19 9.29
N ALA A 21 12.09 11.02 9.67
CA ALA A 21 10.69 10.65 9.59
C ALA A 21 10.41 10.23 8.15
N ARG A 22 10.16 8.94 7.93
CA ARG A 22 9.76 8.41 6.63
C ARG A 22 8.33 8.87 6.38
N ALA A 23 8.10 9.55 5.28
CA ALA A 23 6.75 9.80 4.82
C ALA A 23 6.35 8.68 3.86
N ASP A 24 5.11 8.23 3.94
CA ASP A 24 4.57 7.29 2.97
C ASP A 24 3.94 8.06 1.81
N VAL A 25 3.92 7.50 0.61
CA VAL A 25 3.15 7.99 -0.52
C VAL A 25 2.04 7.00 -0.80
N ILE A 26 0.81 7.50 -0.80
CA ILE A 26 -0.40 6.69 -0.88
C ILE A 26 -1.06 6.95 -2.22
N PHE A 27 -1.22 5.90 -3.02
CA PHE A 27 -2.05 5.87 -4.21
C PHE A 27 -3.40 5.26 -3.84
N ASP A 28 -4.45 6.07 -3.75
CA ASP A 28 -5.81 5.59 -3.53
C ASP A 28 -6.52 5.39 -4.88
N PHE A 29 -7.17 4.24 -5.04
CA PHE A 29 -7.97 3.87 -6.21
C PHE A 29 -9.45 4.06 -5.86
N LEU A 30 -10.07 5.09 -6.45
CA LEU A 30 -11.46 5.46 -6.19
C LEU A 30 -12.31 5.17 -7.43
N GLN A 31 -13.24 4.21 -7.32
CA GLN A 31 -14.19 3.93 -8.40
C GLN A 31 -15.04 5.17 -8.72
N VAL A 32 -15.24 5.42 -10.02
CA VAL A 32 -16.12 6.46 -10.54
C VAL A 32 -17.23 5.80 -11.35
N GLY A 33 -18.48 6.00 -10.89
CA GLY A 33 -19.66 5.39 -11.52
C GLY A 33 -19.95 3.96 -11.02
N PRO A 34 -20.99 3.32 -11.55
CA PRO A 34 -21.35 1.95 -11.19
C PRO A 34 -20.37 0.95 -11.82
N THR A 35 -20.28 -0.23 -11.20
CA THR A 35 -19.68 -1.40 -11.86
C THR A 35 -20.65 -1.87 -12.95
N MET A 36 -20.15 -2.25 -14.11
CA MET A 36 -20.97 -2.74 -15.23
C MET A 36 -20.70 -4.23 -15.47
N SER A 37 -21.74 -5.06 -15.45
CA SER A 37 -21.65 -6.48 -15.80
C SER A 37 -22.27 -6.72 -17.18
N ALA A 38 -21.68 -7.58 -18.00
CA ALA A 38 -22.33 -8.04 -19.23
C ALA A 38 -23.51 -8.95 -18.86
N ASP A 39 -24.74 -8.58 -19.27
CA ASP A 39 -25.88 -9.47 -19.10
C ASP A 39 -25.84 -10.58 -20.15
N GLN A 40 -25.65 -11.82 -19.67
CA GLN A 40 -25.63 -13.02 -20.49
C GLN A 40 -26.95 -13.26 -21.26
N GLY A 41 -28.07 -12.67 -20.82
CA GLY A 41 -29.37 -12.83 -21.46
C GLY A 41 -29.70 -11.77 -22.51
N THR A 42 -29.25 -10.53 -22.31
CA THR A 42 -29.67 -9.39 -23.15
C THR A 42 -28.53 -8.77 -23.95
N GLY A 43 -27.26 -9.06 -23.61
CA GLY A 43 -26.09 -8.43 -24.21
C GLY A 43 -25.91 -6.95 -23.84
N TYR A 44 -26.77 -6.40 -22.98
CA TYR A 44 -26.65 -5.03 -22.49
C TYR A 44 -25.93 -5.00 -21.14
N PRO A 45 -25.08 -3.99 -20.89
CA PRO A 45 -24.40 -3.88 -19.61
C PRO A 45 -25.40 -3.47 -18.52
N VAL A 46 -25.43 -4.23 -17.42
CA VAL A 46 -26.29 -3.97 -16.25
C VAL A 46 -25.42 -3.41 -15.13
N ALA A 47 -25.89 -2.34 -14.48
CA ALA A 47 -25.22 -1.77 -13.33
C ALA A 47 -25.28 -2.74 -12.14
N SER A 48 -24.12 -3.04 -11.56
CA SER A 48 -23.95 -3.79 -10.34
C SER A 48 -23.72 -2.84 -9.16
N GLU A 49 -24.23 -3.18 -7.99
CA GLU A 49 -23.98 -2.47 -6.73
C GLU A 49 -22.55 -2.70 -6.20
N THR A 50 -21.74 -3.49 -6.91
CA THR A 50 -20.35 -3.74 -6.52
C THR A 50 -19.54 -2.46 -6.61
N GLN A 51 -18.78 -2.19 -5.56
CA GLN A 51 -17.84 -1.09 -5.45
C GLN A 51 -16.43 -1.65 -5.28
N PHE A 52 -15.52 -1.13 -6.09
CA PHE A 52 -14.09 -1.35 -6.02
C PHE A 52 -13.41 -0.15 -5.38
N SER A 53 -12.47 -0.44 -4.49
CA SER A 53 -11.53 0.54 -3.97
C SER A 53 -10.19 -0.13 -3.74
N GLY A 54 -9.13 0.67 -3.67
CA GLY A 54 -7.88 0.13 -3.19
C GLY A 54 -6.89 1.22 -2.78
N ARG A 55 -5.77 0.75 -2.27
CA ARG A 55 -4.67 1.55 -1.76
C ARG A 55 -3.36 0.85 -2.06
N LEU A 56 -2.39 1.60 -2.56
CA LEU A 56 -1.00 1.20 -2.63
C LEU A 56 -0.18 2.22 -1.83
N THR A 57 0.64 1.73 -0.91
CA THR A 57 1.53 2.55 -0.10
C THR A 57 2.98 2.19 -0.40
N VAL A 58 3.76 3.21 -0.77
CA VAL A 58 5.20 3.14 -1.02
C VAL A 58 5.91 4.15 -0.14
N SER A 59 7.20 3.97 0.14
CA SER A 59 7.96 5.01 0.85
C SER A 59 8.15 6.26 -0.04
N ASP A 60 8.29 7.43 0.59
CA ASP A 60 8.65 8.67 -0.09
C ASP A 60 9.99 8.57 -0.81
N GLU A 61 10.93 7.80 -0.26
CA GLU A 61 12.23 7.53 -0.88
C GLU A 61 12.09 6.74 -2.18
N GLU A 62 11.28 5.68 -2.20
CA GLU A 62 10.97 4.91 -3.41
C GLU A 62 10.21 5.75 -4.43
N TYR A 63 9.21 6.52 -3.99
CA TYR A 63 8.48 7.40 -4.89
C TYR A 63 9.39 8.48 -5.50
N ALA A 64 10.28 9.07 -4.69
CA ALA A 64 11.22 10.09 -5.16
C ALA A 64 12.28 9.53 -6.12
N ALA A 65 12.71 8.27 -5.93
CA ALA A 65 13.68 7.60 -6.78
C ALA A 65 13.07 6.89 -8.00
N GLY A 66 11.75 6.69 -8.00
CA GLY A 66 11.06 5.78 -8.90
C GLY A 66 11.20 4.32 -8.41
N PHE A 67 10.24 3.48 -8.78
CA PHE A 67 10.22 2.09 -8.36
C PHE A 67 9.71 1.17 -9.47
N ASN A 68 10.08 -0.11 -9.37
CA ASN A 68 9.57 -1.18 -10.22
C ASN A 68 9.52 -2.47 -9.40
N PHE A 69 8.31 -2.85 -9.01
CA PHE A 69 7.99 -4.08 -8.31
C PHE A 69 7.30 -5.03 -9.26
N ASN A 70 7.91 -6.19 -9.51
CA ASN A 70 7.29 -7.26 -10.27
C ASN A 70 7.31 -8.52 -9.41
N TYR A 71 6.13 -9.07 -9.18
CA TYR A 71 5.99 -10.33 -8.48
C TYR A 71 4.94 -11.22 -9.13
N GLN A 72 5.19 -12.53 -9.05
CA GLN A 72 4.31 -13.56 -9.56
C GLN A 72 4.39 -14.81 -8.66
N VAL A 73 3.25 -15.27 -8.17
CA VAL A 73 3.07 -16.52 -7.42
C VAL A 73 1.98 -17.35 -8.08
N GLY A 74 2.07 -18.68 -8.01
CA GLY A 74 1.05 -19.55 -8.59
C GLY A 74 1.49 -20.59 -9.60
N SER A 75 2.80 -20.68 -9.87
CA SER A 75 3.35 -21.88 -10.49
C SER A 75 3.62 -22.90 -9.39
N ALA A 76 3.37 -24.19 -9.65
CA ALA A 76 3.76 -25.30 -8.77
C ALA A 76 5.27 -25.28 -8.39
N ASN A 77 6.06 -24.45 -9.07
CA ASN A 77 7.49 -24.28 -8.87
C ASN A 77 7.90 -22.96 -8.18
N ASN A 78 6.96 -22.10 -7.76
CA ASN A 78 7.34 -20.85 -7.08
C ASN A 78 7.50 -21.10 -5.57
N PRO A 79 8.72 -20.93 -5.00
CA PRO A 79 8.91 -21.03 -3.57
C PRO A 79 8.12 -19.94 -2.84
N ALA A 80 7.72 -20.21 -1.59
CA ALA A 80 7.17 -19.19 -0.72
C ALA A 80 8.17 -18.03 -0.57
N LEU A 81 7.69 -16.79 -0.55
CA LEU A 81 8.54 -15.63 -0.30
C LEU A 81 9.22 -15.74 1.05
N SER A 82 10.49 -15.33 1.10
CA SER A 82 11.17 -15.08 2.36
C SER A 82 10.55 -13.88 3.09
N ALA A 83 10.71 -13.84 4.42
CA ALA A 83 10.26 -12.70 5.21
C ALA A 83 10.89 -11.36 4.78
N ALA A 84 12.10 -11.39 4.22
CA ALA A 84 12.78 -10.21 3.70
C ALA A 84 12.14 -9.71 2.40
N GLU A 85 11.78 -10.62 1.49
CA GLU A 85 11.06 -10.25 0.26
C GLU A 85 9.67 -9.73 0.56
N LEU A 86 8.96 -10.33 1.53
CA LEU A 86 7.67 -9.83 2.03
C LEU A 86 7.77 -8.41 2.59
N ALA A 87 8.82 -8.11 3.36
CA ALA A 87 9.03 -6.79 3.94
C ALA A 87 9.44 -5.72 2.92
N ALA A 88 9.88 -6.12 1.71
CA ALA A 88 10.25 -5.23 0.63
C ALA A 88 9.09 -4.96 -0.35
N LEU A 89 7.94 -5.60 -0.17
CA LEU A 89 6.77 -5.35 -0.99
C LEU A 89 6.08 -4.05 -0.55
N PRO A 90 5.59 -3.24 -1.50
CA PRO A 90 4.73 -2.13 -1.15
C PRO A 90 3.44 -2.65 -0.52
N ASP A 91 2.87 -1.90 0.42
CA ASP A 91 1.62 -2.30 1.06
C ASP A 91 0.46 -2.09 0.10
N LEU A 92 -0.14 -3.19 -0.35
CA LEU A 92 -1.27 -3.20 -1.28
C LEU A 92 -2.50 -3.68 -0.54
N GLN A 93 -3.59 -2.92 -0.66
CA GLN A 93 -4.90 -3.29 -0.19
C GLN A 93 -5.93 -3.02 -1.27
N LEU A 94 -6.58 -4.05 -1.79
CA LEU A 94 -7.72 -3.93 -2.70
C LEU A 94 -8.98 -4.37 -1.97
N ALA A 95 -10.13 -3.77 -2.27
CA ALA A 95 -11.39 -4.15 -1.66
C ALA A 95 -12.53 -4.12 -2.68
N LEU A 96 -13.38 -5.13 -2.59
CA LEU A 96 -14.64 -5.23 -3.31
C LEU A 96 -15.78 -5.27 -2.30
N THR A 97 -16.80 -4.44 -2.49
CA THR A 97 -17.95 -4.33 -1.59
C THR A 97 -19.23 -4.47 -2.40
N ALA A 98 -20.13 -5.39 -2.04
CA ALA A 98 -21.47 -5.46 -2.64
C ALA A 98 -22.49 -5.99 -1.62
N GLY A 99 -23.67 -5.37 -1.55
CA GLY A 99 -24.78 -5.84 -0.70
C GLY A 99 -24.42 -5.97 0.80
N GLY A 100 -23.49 -5.14 1.30
CA GLY A 100 -22.99 -5.21 2.68
C GLY A 100 -21.88 -6.25 2.94
N PHE A 101 -21.51 -7.04 1.93
CA PHE A 101 -20.33 -7.91 1.98
C PHE A 101 -19.11 -7.16 1.47
N GLN A 102 -17.99 -7.27 2.20
CA GLN A 102 -16.70 -6.73 1.80
C GLN A 102 -15.66 -7.84 1.72
N ARG A 103 -14.90 -7.89 0.63
CA ARG A 103 -13.73 -8.76 0.48
C ARG A 103 -12.50 -7.89 0.27
N VAL A 104 -11.51 -8.07 1.13
CA VAL A 104 -10.23 -7.35 1.11
C VAL A 104 -9.13 -8.29 0.62
N PHE A 105 -8.30 -7.80 -0.30
CA PHE A 105 -7.11 -8.45 -0.83
C PHE A 105 -5.92 -7.60 -0.39
N ASP A 106 -5.35 -7.94 0.75
CA ASP A 106 -4.10 -7.36 1.19
C ASP A 106 -2.91 -8.27 0.82
N ASN A 107 -1.69 -7.81 1.08
CA ASN A 107 -0.49 -8.62 0.87
C ASN A 107 -0.57 -9.98 1.56
N ALA A 108 -1.10 -10.05 2.79
CA ALA A 108 -1.24 -11.31 3.51
C ALA A 108 -2.21 -12.28 2.81
N TYR A 109 -3.33 -11.78 2.30
CA TYR A 109 -4.32 -12.54 1.54
C TYR A 109 -3.73 -13.06 0.23
N LEU A 110 -3.08 -12.18 -0.54
CA LEU A 110 -2.51 -12.51 -1.84
C LEU A 110 -1.35 -13.51 -1.72
N LEU A 111 -0.57 -13.40 -0.65
CA LEU A 111 0.62 -14.22 -0.43
C LEU A 111 0.30 -15.53 0.30
N GLY A 112 -0.69 -15.54 1.17
CA GLY A 112 -1.20 -16.75 1.80
C GLY A 112 -1.92 -17.69 0.82
N TYR A 113 -2.26 -17.20 -0.38
CA TYR A 113 -2.92 -17.97 -1.40
C TYR A 113 -1.96 -18.92 -2.15
N HIS A 114 -1.55 -19.99 -1.50
CA HIS A 114 -0.72 -21.05 -2.08
C HIS A 114 -1.58 -22.15 -2.70
N ASN A 115 -2.23 -21.86 -3.81
CA ASN A 115 -2.92 -22.87 -4.59
C ASN A 115 -2.25 -23.00 -5.96
N PRO A 116 -1.77 -24.19 -6.37
CA PRO A 116 -1.04 -24.39 -7.63
C PRO A 116 -1.88 -24.10 -8.89
N ILE A 117 -3.19 -23.88 -8.72
CA ILE A 117 -4.14 -23.61 -9.78
C ILE A 117 -4.35 -22.09 -9.97
N PHE A 118 -3.90 -21.27 -9.01
CA PHE A 118 -4.12 -19.84 -9.03
C PHE A 118 -2.82 -19.12 -9.37
N LEU A 119 -2.88 -18.22 -10.35
CA LEU A 119 -1.78 -17.33 -10.69
C LEU A 119 -2.10 -15.92 -10.20
N VAL A 120 -1.33 -15.45 -9.22
CA VAL A 120 -1.33 -14.06 -8.77
C VAL A 120 -0.09 -13.38 -9.33
N SER A 121 -0.26 -12.31 -10.07
CA SER A 121 0.83 -11.45 -10.54
C SER A 121 0.48 -10.01 -10.21
N TYR A 122 1.45 -9.27 -9.68
CA TYR A 122 1.32 -7.83 -9.55
C TYR A 122 2.61 -7.15 -10.01
N ASN A 123 2.42 -6.14 -10.85
CA ASN A 123 3.46 -5.30 -11.40
C ASN A 123 3.10 -3.87 -11.06
N PHE A 124 3.96 -3.17 -10.35
CA PHE A 124 3.81 -1.76 -10.00
C PHE A 124 5.08 -1.05 -10.41
N SER A 125 4.96 0.00 -11.21
CA SER A 125 6.10 0.83 -11.59
C SER A 125 5.70 2.29 -11.59
N ALA A 126 6.65 3.15 -11.25
CA ALA A 126 6.52 4.58 -11.41
C ALA A 126 7.90 5.18 -11.70
N GLU A 127 7.96 6.13 -12.63
CA GLU A 127 9.11 7.02 -12.75
C GLU A 127 9.31 7.86 -11.47
N PRO A 128 10.49 8.47 -11.24
CA PRO A 128 10.71 9.38 -10.12
C PRO A 128 9.61 10.45 -10.02
N LYS A 129 8.81 10.38 -8.95
CA LYS A 129 7.63 11.25 -8.73
C LYS A 129 6.62 11.25 -9.89
N GLY A 130 6.61 10.18 -10.69
CA GLY A 130 5.78 10.01 -11.86
C GLY A 130 4.40 9.45 -11.54
N ALA A 131 3.64 9.18 -12.60
CA ALA A 131 2.39 8.45 -12.51
C ALA A 131 2.65 6.97 -12.18
N LEU A 132 1.72 6.35 -11.48
CA LEU A 132 1.73 4.92 -11.24
C LEU A 132 1.28 4.18 -12.50
N GLU A 133 2.06 3.19 -12.91
CA GLU A 133 1.63 2.11 -13.78
C GLU A 133 1.46 0.87 -12.92
N ALA A 134 0.30 0.23 -13.02
CA ALA A 134 0.00 -0.93 -12.20
C ALA A 134 -0.73 -1.99 -13.00
N PHE A 135 -0.43 -3.24 -12.73
CA PHE A 135 -1.11 -4.39 -13.27
C PHE A 135 -1.18 -5.48 -12.20
N VAL A 136 -2.38 -5.75 -11.69
CA VAL A 136 -2.63 -6.88 -10.79
C VAL A 136 -3.51 -7.87 -11.53
N THR A 137 -3.13 -9.14 -11.53
CA THR A 137 -3.93 -10.24 -12.07
C THR A 137 -3.98 -11.37 -11.06
N ILE A 138 -5.18 -11.79 -10.70
CA ILE A 138 -5.45 -13.04 -10.01
C ILE A 138 -6.24 -13.88 -10.99
N ARG A 139 -5.68 -15.00 -11.43
CA ARG A 139 -6.30 -15.93 -12.35
C ARG A 139 -6.48 -17.27 -11.67
N ALA A 140 -7.70 -17.77 -11.64
CA ALA A 140 -8.03 -19.16 -11.37
C ALA A 140 -8.71 -19.79 -12.59
N PRO A 141 -9.02 -21.10 -12.59
CA PRO A 141 -9.86 -21.69 -13.62
C PRO A 141 -11.29 -21.19 -13.46
N GLY A 142 -11.62 -20.15 -14.23
CA GLY A 142 -12.98 -19.58 -14.29
C GLY A 142 -13.06 -18.15 -13.77
N SER A 143 -12.21 -17.76 -12.83
CA SER A 143 -12.18 -16.41 -12.27
C SER A 143 -10.98 -15.61 -12.76
N LEU A 144 -11.26 -14.33 -12.98
CA LEU A 144 -10.29 -13.32 -13.34
C LEU A 144 -10.55 -12.13 -12.44
N PHE A 145 -9.56 -11.72 -11.65
CA PHE A 145 -9.45 -10.34 -11.19
C PHE A 145 -8.29 -9.73 -11.97
N ARG A 146 -8.55 -8.65 -12.69
CA ARG A 146 -7.55 -7.85 -13.38
C ARG A 146 -7.73 -6.40 -12.96
N PHE A 147 -6.65 -5.75 -12.61
CA PHE A 147 -6.62 -4.33 -12.33
C PHE A 147 -5.47 -3.72 -13.12
N SER A 148 -5.72 -2.60 -13.78
CA SER A 148 -4.74 -1.92 -14.62
C SER A 148 -4.83 -0.41 -14.44
N VAL A 149 -3.68 0.24 -14.28
CA VAL A 149 -3.51 1.69 -14.40
C VAL A 149 -2.72 1.92 -15.68
N ARG A 150 -3.32 2.59 -16.68
CA ARG A 150 -2.73 2.78 -18.02
C ARG A 150 -2.60 4.22 -18.47
N GLU A 151 -3.41 5.12 -17.93
CA GLU A 151 -3.42 6.55 -18.27
C GLU A 151 -3.28 7.36 -16.99
N GLU A 152 -2.62 8.53 -17.07
CA GLU A 152 -2.31 9.39 -15.92
C GLU A 152 -3.53 9.58 -15.00
N GLY A 153 -3.54 8.85 -13.89
CA GLY A 153 -4.55 9.01 -12.85
C GLY A 153 -5.87 8.27 -13.08
N THR A 154 -5.97 7.31 -14.01
CA THR A 154 -7.17 6.46 -14.15
C THR A 154 -6.84 4.97 -14.08
N PHE A 155 -7.78 4.19 -13.57
CA PHE A 155 -7.67 2.74 -13.52
C PHE A 155 -8.89 2.06 -14.11
N THR A 156 -8.69 0.83 -14.57
CA THR A 156 -9.74 -0.13 -14.89
C THR A 156 -9.58 -1.39 -14.05
N ALA A 157 -10.68 -2.00 -13.66
CA ALA A 157 -10.71 -3.28 -12.98
C ALA A 157 -11.74 -4.19 -13.65
N GLU A 158 -11.36 -5.43 -13.91
CA GLU A 158 -12.21 -6.50 -14.42
C GLU A 158 -12.27 -7.57 -13.34
N PHE A 159 -13.47 -8.01 -12.98
CA PHE A 159 -13.63 -9.09 -12.02
C PHE A 159 -14.77 -10.03 -12.39
N GLY A 160 -14.45 -11.32 -12.53
CA GLY A 160 -15.41 -12.39 -12.75
C GLY A 160 -15.55 -13.27 -11.51
N SER A 161 -16.77 -13.74 -11.26
CA SER A 161 -17.01 -14.81 -10.29
C SER A 161 -16.91 -16.17 -10.98
N ASP A 162 -16.34 -17.14 -10.27
CA ASP A 162 -16.54 -18.55 -10.54
C ASP A 162 -16.97 -19.24 -9.23
N ASP A 163 -17.23 -20.54 -9.28
CA ASP A 163 -17.62 -21.33 -8.12
C ASP A 163 -16.53 -21.37 -7.01
N HIS A 164 -15.28 -21.09 -7.35
CA HIS A 164 -14.14 -21.14 -6.43
C HIS A 164 -13.85 -19.77 -5.78
N PHE A 165 -14.25 -18.69 -6.44
CA PHE A 165 -13.99 -17.32 -6.07
C PHE A 165 -15.27 -16.48 -6.23
N PRO A 166 -16.29 -16.70 -5.37
CA PRO A 166 -17.51 -15.92 -5.44
C PRO A 166 -17.19 -14.46 -5.16
N MET A 167 -17.20 -13.66 -6.22
CA MET A 167 -17.07 -12.22 -6.14
C MET A 167 -18.46 -11.64 -5.86
N PRO A 168 -18.62 -10.87 -4.76
CA PRO A 168 -19.92 -10.35 -4.40
C PRO A 168 -20.42 -9.39 -5.50
N GLY A 169 -21.67 -9.58 -5.93
CA GLY A 169 -22.37 -8.67 -6.85
C GLY A 169 -22.15 -8.88 -8.35
N CYS A 170 -21.33 -9.86 -8.76
CA CYS A 170 -21.15 -10.25 -10.17
C CYS A 170 -21.74 -11.64 -10.39
N ILE A 171 -22.97 -11.69 -10.91
CA ILE A 171 -23.84 -12.87 -10.78
C ILE A 171 -23.69 -13.84 -11.97
N ALA A 172 -23.20 -13.38 -13.13
CA ALA A 172 -23.15 -14.23 -14.33
C ALA A 172 -21.95 -13.99 -15.26
N ASP A 173 -21.21 -12.89 -15.14
CA ASP A 173 -20.11 -12.58 -16.07
C ASP A 173 -19.08 -11.65 -15.43
N ILE A 174 -18.07 -11.26 -16.22
CA ILE A 174 -17.07 -10.25 -15.89
C ILE A 174 -17.75 -8.89 -15.66
N CYS A 175 -17.52 -8.36 -14.47
CA CYS A 175 -17.80 -6.99 -14.11
C CYS A 175 -16.62 -6.10 -14.44
N ASN A 176 -16.91 -4.89 -14.92
CA ASN A 176 -15.92 -3.87 -15.19
C ASN A 176 -16.18 -2.67 -14.28
N ALA A 177 -15.15 -2.21 -13.59
CA ALA A 177 -15.12 -0.96 -12.87
C ALA A 177 -14.04 -0.06 -13.46
N GLN A 178 -14.26 1.25 -13.35
CA GLN A 178 -13.28 2.26 -13.71
C GLN A 178 -13.24 3.31 -12.63
N GLY A 179 -12.15 4.04 -12.55
CA GLY A 179 -12.04 5.10 -11.56
C GLY A 179 -10.79 5.94 -11.73
N ILE A 180 -10.52 6.71 -10.68
CA ILE A 180 -9.37 7.61 -10.62
C ILE A 180 -8.36 7.13 -9.59
N VAL A 181 -7.10 7.45 -9.84
CA VAL A 181 -5.99 7.27 -8.92
C VAL A 181 -5.66 8.63 -8.32
N THR A 182 -5.80 8.76 -7.01
CA THR A 182 -5.38 9.96 -6.28
C THR A 182 -4.09 9.69 -5.54
N VAL A 183 -3.10 10.55 -5.71
CA VAL A 183 -1.82 10.46 -5.00
C VAL A 183 -1.88 11.43 -3.82
N SER A 184 -1.67 10.91 -2.62
CA SER A 184 -1.44 11.73 -1.44
C SER A 184 -0.08 11.43 -0.84
N SER A 185 0.71 12.48 -0.64
CA SER A 185 1.88 12.43 0.21
C SER A 185 1.49 13.25 1.44
N PRO A 186 1.10 12.62 2.57
CA PRO A 186 0.93 13.34 3.80
C PRO A 186 2.24 14.08 4.03
N THR A 187 2.16 15.41 4.11
CA THR A 187 3.33 16.22 4.38
C THR A 187 3.95 15.69 5.64
N ALA A 188 5.23 15.29 5.58
CA ALA A 188 5.96 14.82 6.75
C ALA A 188 5.78 15.89 7.83
N VAL A 189 4.88 15.63 8.78
CA VAL A 189 4.64 16.55 9.88
C VAL A 189 5.94 16.48 10.64
N PRO A 190 6.74 17.57 10.69
CA PRO A 190 7.98 17.56 11.43
C PRO A 190 7.65 17.03 12.81
N GLU A 191 8.32 15.97 13.24
CA GLU A 191 8.03 15.33 14.52
C GLU A 191 7.78 16.43 15.55
N PRO A 192 6.68 16.35 16.31
CA PRO A 192 6.15 17.51 17.00
C PRO A 192 7.29 18.25 17.68
N ALA A 193 7.44 19.55 17.43
CA ALA A 193 8.43 20.36 18.12
C ALA A 193 8.33 20.17 19.65
N SER A 194 7.19 19.69 20.16
CA SER A 194 6.99 19.22 21.52
C SER A 194 7.91 18.07 21.95
N MET A 195 8.30 17.10 21.12
CA MET A 195 9.32 16.07 21.46
C MET A 195 10.69 16.72 21.69
N ALA A 196 11.11 17.60 20.77
CA ALA A 196 12.36 18.35 20.94
C ALA A 196 12.31 19.28 22.17
N LEU A 197 11.21 20.00 22.36
CA LEU A 197 10.98 20.86 23.52
C LEU A 197 10.90 20.06 24.82
N PHE A 198 10.30 18.87 24.80
CA PHE A 198 10.27 17.96 25.95
C PHE A 198 11.69 17.48 26.29
N GLY A 199 12.47 17.06 25.29
CA GLY A 199 13.87 16.69 25.47
C GLY A 199 14.71 17.83 26.06
N VAL A 200 14.60 19.04 25.50
CA VAL A 200 15.26 20.25 26.01
C VAL A 200 14.80 20.55 27.44
N GLY A 201 13.51 20.40 27.73
CA GLY A 201 12.93 20.58 29.06
C GLY A 201 13.52 19.61 30.09
N VAL A 202 13.62 18.32 29.76
CA VAL A 202 14.20 17.28 30.63
C VAL A 202 15.69 17.53 30.88
N VAL A 203 16.45 17.88 29.83
CA VAL A 203 17.87 18.24 29.96
C VAL A 203 18.04 19.47 30.85
N GLY A 204 17.22 20.50 30.65
CA GLY A 204 17.20 21.71 31.48
C GLY A 204 16.92 21.39 32.95
N LEU A 205 15.91 20.54 33.22
CA LEU A 205 15.55 20.10 34.56
C LEU A 205 16.68 19.33 35.25
N GLY A 206 17.37 18.46 34.50
CA GLY A 206 18.53 17.71 34.98
C GLY A 206 19.69 18.63 35.38
N MET A 207 19.98 19.67 34.59
CA MET A 207 21.01 20.65 34.93
C MET A 207 20.68 21.44 36.20
N ILE A 208 19.41 21.82 36.40
CA ILE A 208 18.96 22.54 37.61
C ILE A 208 19.13 21.65 38.85
N ARG A 209 18.74 20.37 38.79
CA ARG A 209 18.91 19.43 39.90
C ARG A 209 20.39 19.25 40.27
N ARG A 210 21.27 19.18 39.27
CA ARG A 210 22.71 19.00 39.49
C ARG A 210 23.36 20.20 40.17
N ARG A 211 22.92 21.43 39.82
CA ARG A 211 23.38 22.64 40.52
C ARG A 211 22.98 22.66 42.00
N ARG A 212 21.76 22.23 42.33
CA ARG A 212 21.28 22.20 43.72
C ARG A 212 22.01 21.18 44.60
N ALA A 213 22.52 20.09 44.05
CA ALA A 213 23.28 19.10 44.81
C ALA A 213 24.72 19.55 45.14
N GLN A 214 25.19 20.66 44.55
CA GLN A 214 26.54 21.20 44.73
C GLN A 214 26.57 22.48 45.57
N ALA A 215 25.40 23.01 45.94
CA ALA A 215 25.22 24.15 46.85
C ALA A 215 24.80 23.65 48.22
#